data_AF-A0A353FMP4-F1
#
_entry.id   AF-A0A353FMP4-F1
#
_cell.length_a   1.000
_cell.length_b   1.000
_cell.length_c   1.000
_cell.angle_alpha   90.00
_cell.angle_beta   90.00
_cell.angle_gamma   90.00
#
_symmetry.space_group_name_H-M   'P 1'
#
loop_
_entity.id
_entity.type
_entity.pdbx_description
1 polymer ?
#
loop_
_entity_poly.entity_id
_entity_poly.type
_entity_poly.pdbx_seq_one_letter_code
_entity_poly.pdbx_strand_id
1 'polypeptide(L)'
;MSRAEALIHHAAAALVGITGLAYFWTLWLAELPADEFGIGVHPLQGDFQHFHILTAPILIFASGLIWKRHAWARIKEQHKKHRRTGILLATTLLPMVLSGYLLQISVEEIWREIWRWVHSGTSGLWLLAYGIHQFERTRNQKA
;
A
#
# COMPACT_ATOMS: atom_id res chain seq x y z
N MET A 1 15.34 12.96 -7.05
CA MET A 1 13.90 13.11 -6.82
C MET A 1 13.62 14.58 -6.58
N SER A 2 12.72 15.17 -7.36
CA SER A 2 12.26 16.54 -7.18
C SER A 2 11.31 16.65 -5.98
N ARG A 3 11.04 17.88 -5.50
CA ARG A 3 10.07 18.09 -4.42
C ARG A 3 8.64 17.71 -4.85
N ALA A 4 8.28 17.96 -6.10
CA ALA A 4 6.98 17.61 -6.65
C ALA A 4 6.79 16.09 -6.75
N GLU A 5 7.79 15.36 -7.27
CA GLU A 5 7.78 13.89 -7.31
C GLU A 5 7.60 13.28 -5.91
N ALA A 6 8.29 13.84 -4.92
CA ALA A 6 8.18 13.41 -3.53
C ALA A 6 6.77 13.66 -2.97
N LEU A 7 6.23 14.86 -3.17
CA LEU A 7 4.89 15.24 -2.69
C LEU A 7 3.81 14.34 -3.30
N ILE A 8 3.86 14.10 -4.60
CA ILE A 8 2.91 13.23 -5.30
C ILE A 8 2.99 11.80 -4.75
N HIS A 9 4.21 11.28 -4.54
CA HIS A 9 4.40 9.95 -3.95
C HIS A 9 3.84 9.87 -2.52
N HIS A 10 4.13 10.88 -1.69
CA HIS A 10 3.62 10.95 -0.32
C HIS A 10 2.10 11.04 -0.25
N ALA A 11 1.49 11.89 -1.07
CA ALA A 11 0.04 12.02 -1.15
C ALA A 11 -0.63 10.73 -1.63
N ALA A 12 -0.09 10.10 -2.67
CA ALA A 12 -0.61 8.84 -3.19
C ALA A 12 -0.49 7.70 -2.17
N ALA A 13 0.65 7.60 -1.48
CA ALA A 13 0.86 6.62 -0.42
C ALA A 13 -0.10 6.82 0.75
N ALA A 14 -0.34 8.08 1.14
CA ALA A 14 -1.31 8.41 2.19
C ALA A 14 -2.74 8.06 1.77
N LEU A 15 -3.18 8.44 0.57
CA LEU A 15 -4.53 8.15 0.08
C LEU A 15 -4.81 6.64 0.02
N VAL A 16 -3.91 5.87 -0.61
CA VAL A 16 -4.06 4.41 -0.74
C VAL A 16 -3.95 3.72 0.62
N GLY A 17 -2.99 4.16 1.46
CA GLY A 17 -2.80 3.61 2.80
C GLY A 17 -3.99 3.86 3.72
N ILE A 18 -4.52 5.09 3.76
CA ILE A 18 -5.66 5.46 4.60
C ILE A 18 -6.91 4.70 4.16
N THR A 19 -7.21 4.70 2.86
CA THR A 19 -8.39 3.98 2.33
C THR A 19 -8.29 2.48 2.52
N GLY A 20 -7.10 1.90 2.36
CA GLY A 20 -6.86 0.47 2.61
C GLY A 20 -6.99 0.09 4.09
N LEU A 21 -6.47 0.91 5.00
CA LEU A 21 -6.62 0.71 6.44
C LEU A 21 -8.07 0.91 6.90
N ALA A 22 -8.78 1.89 6.33
CA ALA A 22 -10.20 2.11 6.61
C ALA A 22 -11.04 0.90 6.13
N TYR A 23 -10.75 0.38 4.93
CA TYR A 23 -11.40 -0.82 4.41
C TYR A 23 -11.11 -2.04 5.30
N PHE A 24 -9.85 -2.26 5.68
CA PHE A 24 -9.47 -3.34 6.61
C PHE A 24 -10.22 -3.22 7.95
N TRP A 25 -10.31 -2.01 8.50
CA TRP A 25 -11.03 -1.75 9.74
C TRP A 25 -12.52 -2.10 9.61
N THR A 26 -13.19 -1.67 8.54
CA THR A 26 -14.60 -2.01 8.31
C THR A 26 -14.84 -3.51 8.11
N LEU A 27 -13.86 -4.20 7.54
CA LEU A 27 -14.00 -5.60 7.16
C LEU A 27 -13.72 -6.57 8.32
N TRP A 28 -12.96 -6.16 9.34
CA TRP A 28 -12.52 -7.08 10.41
C TRP A 28 -12.74 -6.57 11.83
N LEU A 29 -12.89 -5.26 12.03
CA LEU A 29 -12.89 -4.64 13.35
C LEU A 29 -14.17 -3.87 13.67
N ALA A 30 -14.92 -3.45 12.64
CA ALA A 30 -16.19 -2.73 12.77
C ALA A 30 -17.36 -3.47 12.08
N GLU A 31 -17.31 -4.80 12.08
CA GLU A 31 -18.43 -5.63 11.64
C GLU A 31 -19.65 -5.35 12.53
N LEU A 32 -20.83 -5.29 11.91
CA LEU A 32 -22.10 -5.06 12.60
C LEU A 32 -22.80 -6.41 12.84
N PRO A 33 -23.75 -6.48 13.78
CA PRO A 33 -24.55 -7.69 13.96
C PRO A 33 -25.33 -7.98 12.66
N ALA A 34 -25.25 -9.22 12.18
CA ALA A 34 -26.15 -9.69 11.13
C ALA A 34 -27.57 -9.84 11.69
N ASP A 35 -28.58 -9.49 10.89
CA ASP A 35 -29.98 -9.73 11.19
C ASP A 35 -30.57 -10.79 10.24
N GLU A 36 -31.86 -11.08 10.38
CA GLU A 36 -32.53 -12.09 9.55
C GLU A 36 -32.60 -11.74 8.04
N PHE A 37 -32.25 -10.50 7.68
CA PHE A 37 -32.33 -9.98 6.31
C PHE A 37 -30.98 -9.55 5.73
N GLY A 38 -29.90 -9.58 6.50
CA GLY A 38 -28.64 -8.99 6.05
C GLY A 38 -27.38 -9.48 6.76
N ILE A 39 -26.31 -9.53 5.97
CA ILE A 39 -24.94 -9.65 6.48
C ILE A 39 -24.60 -8.34 7.18
N GLY A 40 -24.20 -8.39 8.45
CA GLY A 40 -23.89 -7.20 9.25
C GLY A 40 -22.61 -6.49 8.78
N VAL A 41 -22.73 -5.72 7.70
CA VAL A 41 -21.62 -5.03 7.03
C VAL A 41 -21.63 -3.55 7.40
N HIS A 42 -20.45 -2.97 7.63
CA HIS A 42 -20.33 -1.54 7.89
C HIS A 42 -20.78 -0.71 6.67
N PRO A 43 -21.63 0.33 6.81
CA PRO A 43 -22.21 1.06 5.68
C PRO A 43 -21.17 1.64 4.69
N LEU A 44 -20.02 2.08 5.21
CA LEU A 44 -18.93 2.66 4.41
C LEU A 44 -17.94 1.63 3.83
N GLN A 45 -18.14 0.32 4.05
CA GLN A 45 -17.20 -0.71 3.60
C GLN A 45 -16.98 -0.65 2.07
N GLY A 46 -18.08 -0.52 1.31
CA GLY A 46 -18.01 -0.40 -0.15
C GLY A 46 -17.31 0.88 -0.62
N ASP A 47 -17.59 2.01 0.05
CA ASP A 47 -16.95 3.29 -0.27
C ASP A 47 -15.44 3.24 -0.07
N PHE A 48 -14.98 2.72 1.07
CA PHE A 48 -13.54 2.58 1.33
C PHE A 48 -12.87 1.64 0.33
N GLN A 49 -13.53 0.55 -0.06
CA GLN A 49 -13.03 -0.33 -1.13
C GLN A 49 -12.88 0.42 -2.46
N HIS A 50 -13.92 1.15 -2.89
CA HIS A 50 -13.88 1.90 -4.14
C HIS A 50 -12.81 2.98 -4.14
N PHE A 51 -12.69 3.76 -3.05
CA PHE A 51 -11.64 4.77 -2.94
C PHE A 51 -10.24 4.16 -2.93
N HIS A 52 -10.06 3.01 -2.30
CA HIS A 52 -8.77 2.30 -2.32
C HIS A 52 -8.39 1.88 -3.75
N ILE A 53 -9.31 1.28 -4.49
CA ILE A 53 -9.10 0.87 -5.88
C ILE A 53 -8.84 2.08 -6.78
N LEU A 54 -9.58 3.18 -6.62
CA LEU A 54 -9.40 4.39 -7.43
C LEU A 54 -8.07 5.09 -7.17
N THR A 55 -7.58 5.08 -5.94
CA THR A 55 -6.33 5.77 -5.57
C THR A 55 -5.08 4.93 -5.85
N ALA A 56 -5.20 3.59 -5.91
CA ALA A 56 -4.08 2.69 -6.14
C ALA A 56 -3.28 2.98 -7.44
N PRO A 57 -3.91 3.25 -8.62
CA PRO A 57 -3.20 3.65 -9.83
C PRO A 57 -2.29 4.87 -9.67
N ILE A 58 -2.68 5.83 -8.81
CA ILE A 58 -1.87 7.03 -8.55
C ILE A 58 -0.57 6.66 -7.85
N LEU A 59 -0.62 5.75 -6.86
CA LEU A 59 0.58 5.26 -6.17
C LEU A 59 1.49 4.46 -7.10
N ILE A 60 0.91 3.63 -7.98
CA ILE A 60 1.66 2.87 -8.98
C ILE A 60 2.42 3.83 -9.90
N PHE A 61 1.73 4.82 -10.45
CA PHE A 61 2.33 5.83 -11.33
C PHE A 61 3.41 6.65 -10.61
N ALA A 62 3.11 7.15 -9.41
CA ALA A 62 4.05 7.91 -8.60
C ALA A 62 5.31 7.09 -8.27
N SER A 63 5.15 5.81 -7.98
CA SER A 63 6.29 4.90 -7.74
C SER A 63 7.11 4.69 -9.02
N GLY A 64 6.46 4.61 -10.17
CA GLY A 64 7.11 4.59 -11.48
C GLY A 64 7.94 5.84 -11.78
N LEU A 65 7.41 7.03 -11.46
CA LEU A 65 8.13 8.31 -11.66
C LEU A 65 9.45 8.35 -10.89
N ILE A 66 9.44 7.88 -9.63
CA ILE A 66 10.64 7.90 -8.80
C ILE A 66 11.56 6.69 -9.04
N TRP A 67 11.13 5.68 -9.80
CA TRP A 67 11.82 4.40 -9.91
C TRP A 67 13.27 4.56 -10.39
N LYS A 68 13.48 5.08 -11.61
CA LYS A 68 14.83 5.17 -12.21
C LYS A 68 15.76 6.12 -11.43
N ARG A 69 15.26 7.30 -11.06
CA ARG A 69 16.05 8.41 -10.49
C ARG A 69 16.24 8.32 -8.97
N HIS A 70 15.47 7.48 -8.28
CA HIS A 70 15.55 7.34 -6.84
C HIS A 70 15.73 5.88 -6.44
N ALA A 71 14.73 5.02 -6.62
CA ALA A 71 14.78 3.65 -6.10
C ALA A 71 15.94 2.84 -6.73
N TRP A 72 15.96 2.75 -8.06
CA TRP A 72 16.96 1.97 -8.80
C TRP A 72 18.37 2.54 -8.65
N ALA A 73 18.53 3.87 -8.74
CA ALA A 73 19.82 4.52 -8.53
C ALA A 73 20.41 4.17 -7.14
N ARG A 74 19.61 4.28 -6.08
CA ARG A 74 20.06 3.97 -4.71
C ARG A 74 20.40 2.50 -4.51
N ILE A 75 19.67 1.58 -5.14
CA ILE A 75 19.96 0.14 -5.11
C ILE A 75 21.27 -0.14 -5.84
N LYS A 76 21.45 0.40 -7.06
CA LYS A 76 22.63 0.20 -7.90
C LYS A 76 23.90 0.75 -7.27
N GLU A 77 23.82 1.96 -6.69
CA GLU A 77 24.95 2.65 -6.04
C GLU A 77 25.27 2.09 -4.64
N GLN A 78 24.56 1.06 -4.18
CA GLN A 78 24.71 0.44 -2.86
C GLN A 78 24.73 1.46 -1.70
N HIS A 79 23.93 2.51 -1.82
CA HIS A 79 23.87 3.56 -0.80
C HIS A 79 23.57 2.95 0.58
N LYS A 80 24.47 3.15 1.54
CA LYS A 80 24.40 2.48 2.85
C LYS A 80 23.25 2.97 3.74
N LYS A 81 22.87 4.26 3.63
CA LYS A 81 21.78 4.85 4.42
C LYS A 81 20.41 4.38 3.91
N HIS A 82 19.54 3.93 4.81
CA HIS A 82 18.14 3.54 4.52
C HIS A 82 17.98 2.43 3.48
N ARG A 83 19.03 1.62 3.26
CA ARG A 83 19.05 0.58 2.22
C ARG A 83 18.02 -0.51 2.49
N ARG A 84 17.91 -0.98 3.74
CA ARG A 84 17.01 -2.08 4.11
C ARG A 84 15.56 -1.72 3.86
N THR A 85 15.12 -0.55 4.34
CA THR A 85 13.76 -0.05 4.13
C THR A 85 13.49 0.27 2.66
N GLY A 86 14.45 0.84 1.93
CA GLY A 86 14.32 1.08 0.49
C GLY A 86 14.20 -0.19 -0.36
N ILE A 87 14.99 -1.23 -0.06
CA ILE A 87 14.87 -2.54 -0.72
C ILE A 87 13.52 -3.17 -0.37
N LEU A 88 13.13 -3.17 0.91
CA LEU A 88 11.86 -3.74 1.34
C LEU A 88 10.69 -3.09 0.61
N LEU A 89 10.67 -1.76 0.50
CA LEU A 89 9.67 -1.02 -0.27
C LEU A 89 9.64 -1.42 -1.75
N ALA A 90 10.81 -1.55 -2.39
CA ALA A 90 10.89 -1.92 -3.79
C ALA A 90 10.42 -3.37 -4.03
N THR A 91 10.76 -4.29 -3.13
CA THR A 91 10.42 -5.72 -3.28
C THR A 91 8.99 -6.03 -2.89
N THR A 92 8.38 -5.31 -1.92
CA THR A 92 6.98 -5.55 -1.54
C THR A 92 5.97 -4.80 -2.41
N LEU A 93 6.38 -3.72 -3.10
CA LEU A 93 5.49 -2.96 -3.99
C LEU A 93 4.88 -3.84 -5.09
N LEU A 94 5.71 -4.64 -5.76
CA LEU A 94 5.26 -5.47 -6.88
C LEU A 94 4.24 -6.55 -6.45
N PRO A 95 4.51 -7.42 -5.46
CA PRO A 95 3.53 -8.42 -5.03
C PRO A 95 2.29 -7.78 -4.42
N MET A 96 2.39 -6.62 -3.75
CA MET A 96 1.24 -5.85 -3.28
C MET A 96 0.32 -5.44 -4.44
N VAL A 97 0.88 -4.82 -5.48
CA VAL A 97 0.11 -4.37 -6.64
C VAL A 97 -0.49 -5.55 -7.41
N LEU A 98 0.32 -6.57 -7.72
CA LEU A 98 -0.13 -7.72 -8.50
C LEU A 98 -1.23 -8.50 -7.78
N SER A 99 -1.06 -8.78 -6.49
CA SER A 99 -2.09 -9.48 -5.71
C SER A 99 -3.39 -8.69 -5.61
N GLY A 100 -3.33 -7.35 -5.60
CA GLY A 100 -4.51 -6.50 -5.67
C GLY A 100 -5.32 -6.72 -6.95
N TYR A 101 -4.66 -6.76 -8.11
CA TYR A 101 -5.32 -7.08 -9.39
C TYR A 101 -5.82 -8.52 -9.44
N LEU A 102 -4.99 -9.48 -9.01
CA LEU A 102 -5.34 -10.89 -9.04
C LEU A 102 -6.54 -11.20 -8.14
N LEU A 103 -6.67 -10.51 -7.00
CA LEU A 103 -7.84 -10.60 -6.12
C LEU A 103 -9.13 -10.19 -6.84
N GLN A 104 -9.10 -9.14 -7.66
CA GLN A 104 -10.28 -8.63 -8.37
C GLN A 104 -10.78 -9.56 -9.49
N ILE A 105 -9.87 -10.29 -10.13
CA ILE A 105 -10.21 -11.16 -11.27
C ILE A 105 -10.37 -12.64 -10.88
N SER A 106 -10.10 -13.00 -9.64
CA SER A 106 -10.16 -14.40 -9.18
C SER A 106 -11.59 -14.86 -8.93
N VAL A 107 -11.99 -15.93 -9.62
CA VAL A 107 -13.33 -16.54 -9.52
C VAL A 107 -13.38 -17.68 -8.51
N GLU A 108 -12.29 -18.44 -8.34
CA GLU A 108 -12.23 -19.51 -7.35
C GLU A 108 -11.90 -18.94 -5.96
N GLU A 109 -12.54 -19.50 -4.94
CA GLU A 109 -12.38 -19.08 -3.55
C GLU A 109 -10.93 -19.24 -3.06
N ILE A 110 -10.29 -20.36 -3.40
CA ILE A 110 -8.90 -20.63 -3.04
C ILE A 110 -7.94 -19.54 -3.53
N TRP A 111 -8.14 -19.07 -4.77
CA TRP A 111 -7.31 -18.01 -5.33
C TRP A 111 -7.60 -16.67 -4.66
N ARG A 112 -8.88 -16.33 -4.42
CA ARG A 112 -9.24 -15.12 -3.68
C ARG A 112 -8.64 -15.09 -2.28
N GLU A 113 -8.63 -16.21 -1.57
CA GLU A 113 -8.05 -16.31 -0.23
C GLU A 113 -6.53 -16.10 -0.26
N ILE A 114 -5.83 -16.80 -1.15
CA ILE A 114 -4.39 -16.64 -1.33
C ILE A 114 -4.05 -15.17 -1.61
N TRP A 115 -4.71 -14.54 -2.59
CA TRP A 115 -4.42 -13.15 -2.95
C TRP A 115 -4.79 -12.16 -1.85
N ARG A 116 -5.84 -12.43 -1.06
CA ARG A 116 -6.19 -11.61 0.11
C ARG A 116 -5.05 -11.59 1.13
N TRP A 117 -4.47 -12.74 1.46
CA TRP A 117 -3.35 -12.84 2.39
C TRP A 117 -2.08 -12.21 1.85
N VAL A 118 -1.74 -12.50 0.58
CA VAL A 118 -0.56 -11.91 -0.08
C VAL A 118 -0.69 -10.39 -0.12
N HIS A 119 -1.84 -9.86 -0.53
CA HIS A 119 -2.07 -8.43 -0.64
C HIS A 119 -2.01 -7.76 0.73
N SER A 120 -2.71 -8.28 1.73
CA SER A 120 -2.75 -7.70 3.08
C SER A 120 -1.37 -7.75 3.74
N GLY A 121 -0.66 -8.87 3.64
CA GLY A 121 0.67 -9.04 4.24
C GLY A 121 1.72 -8.12 3.59
N THR A 122 1.76 -8.07 2.27
CA THR A 122 2.71 -7.19 1.55
C THR A 122 2.37 -5.71 1.73
N SER A 123 1.09 -5.35 1.81
CA SER A 123 0.63 -3.99 2.12
C SER A 123 1.06 -3.54 3.51
N GLY A 124 0.84 -4.39 4.54
CA GLY A 124 1.27 -4.09 5.90
C GLY A 124 2.78 -3.89 6.01
N LEU A 125 3.56 -4.79 5.40
CA LEU A 125 5.01 -4.64 5.32
C LEU A 125 5.44 -3.37 4.58
N TRP A 126 4.79 -3.05 3.46
CA TRP A 126 5.10 -1.84 2.69
C TRP A 126 4.80 -0.57 3.48
N LEU A 127 3.65 -0.47 4.14
CA LEU A 127 3.28 0.69 4.97
C LEU A 127 4.25 0.90 6.14
N LEU A 128 4.60 -0.17 6.86
CA LEU A 128 5.57 -0.09 7.95
C LEU A 128 6.97 0.32 7.44
N ALA A 129 7.44 -0.32 6.37
CA ALA A 129 8.70 0.03 5.73
C ALA A 129 8.72 1.48 5.28
N TYR A 130 7.60 1.98 4.76
CA TYR A 130 7.45 3.34 4.27
C TYR A 130 7.52 4.35 5.40
N GLY A 131 6.77 4.12 6.48
CA GLY A 131 6.80 4.95 7.68
C GLY A 131 8.21 5.04 8.29
N ILE A 132 8.88 3.90 8.45
CA ILE A 132 10.27 3.85 8.94
C ILE A 132 11.20 4.59 7.98
N HIS A 133 11.08 4.38 6.67
CA HIS A 133 11.91 5.05 5.67
C HIS A 133 11.79 6.58 5.74
N GLN A 134 10.57 7.12 5.92
CA GLN A 134 10.37 8.56 6.06
C GLN A 134 10.86 9.08 7.42
N PHE A 135 10.65 8.33 8.49
CA PHE A 135 11.12 8.71 9.83
C PHE A 135 12.64 8.80 9.88
N GLU A 136 13.34 7.77 9.39
CA GLU A 136 14.80 7.73 9.37
C GLU A 136 15.38 8.85 8.48
N ARG A 137 14.72 9.17 7.36
CA ARG A 137 15.11 10.31 6.50
C ARG A 137 14.98 11.64 7.24
N THR A 138 13.86 11.86 7.92
CA THR A 138 13.58 13.13 8.62
C THR A 138 14.52 13.32 9.81
N ARG A 139 14.80 12.25 10.55
CA ARG A 139 15.76 12.27 11.67
C ARG A 139 17.16 12.66 11.21
N ASN A 140 17.62 12.06 10.11
CA ASN A 140 18.97 12.32 9.57
C ASN A 140 19.12 13.67 8.86
N GLN A 141 18.04 14.42 8.62
CA GLN A 141 18.10 15.79 8.11
C GLN A 141 18.22 16.84 9.23
N LYS A 142 17.85 16.48 10.46
CA LYS A 142 17.89 17.35 11.65
C LYS A 142 19.18 17.18 12.48
N ALA A 143 19.99 16.17 12.18
CA ALA A 143 21.28 15.89 12.80
C ALA A 143 22.41 16.24 11.83
#